data_AF-A0A938VRB3-F1
#
_entry.id   AF-A0A938VRB3-F1
#
_cell.length_a   1.000
_cell.length_b   1.000
_cell.length_c   1.000
_cell.angle_alpha   90.00
_cell.angle_beta   90.00
_cell.angle_gamma   90.00
#
_symmetry.space_group_name_H-M   'P 1'
#
loop_
_entity.id
_entity.type
_entity.pdbx_description
1 polymer ?
#
loop_
_entity_poly.entity_id
_entity_poly.type
_entity_poly.pdbx_seq_one_letter_code
_entity_poly.pdbx_strand_id
1 'polypeptide(L)'
;MISPKKTWEGLVGGILAALLTSVGLVQLFPEALAPVGGVQAWGLGLLLAGVSVLGDLGESVVKRDARMQDSGRFLPGIGGALDLVDSLLFSLPVFYGYLILMGRV
;
A
#
# COMPACT_ATOMS: atom_id res chain seq x y z
N MET A 1 -21.69 0.96 -0.35
CA MET A 1 -20.79 0.16 0.52
C MET A 1 -19.33 0.28 0.12
N ILE A 2 -19.01 0.75 -1.10
CA ILE A 2 -17.66 1.18 -1.50
C ILE A 2 -17.75 2.67 -1.87
N SER A 3 -16.71 3.44 -1.53
CA SER A 3 -16.63 4.87 -1.88
C SER A 3 -16.87 5.08 -3.38
N PRO A 4 -17.71 6.05 -3.80
CA PRO A 4 -18.02 6.30 -5.22
C PRO A 4 -16.81 6.73 -6.05
N LYS A 5 -15.67 7.00 -5.42
CA LYS A 5 -14.43 7.44 -6.08
C LYS A 5 -13.52 6.28 -6.54
N LYS A 6 -13.83 5.01 -6.20
CA LYS A 6 -12.98 3.88 -6.64
C LYS A 6 -13.31 3.51 -8.09
N THR A 7 -12.33 3.63 -8.98
CA THR A 7 -12.45 3.30 -10.40
C THR A 7 -11.53 2.13 -10.77
N TRP A 8 -11.88 1.40 -11.83
CA TRP A 8 -11.06 0.29 -12.33
C TRP A 8 -9.75 0.80 -12.92
N GLU A 9 -9.79 1.95 -13.58
CA GLU A 9 -8.63 2.64 -14.14
C GLU A 9 -7.67 3.05 -13.02
N GLY A 10 -8.19 3.53 -11.89
CA GLY A 10 -7.41 3.87 -10.71
C GLY A 10 -6.76 2.63 -10.07
N LEU A 11 -7.49 1.52 -9.98
CA LEU A 11 -6.95 0.25 -9.47
C LEU A 11 -5.80 -0.26 -10.35
N VAL A 12 -6.02 -0.34 -11.67
CA VAL A 12 -5.01 -0.83 -12.61
C VAL A 12 -3.81 0.11 -12.64
N GLY A 13 -4.03 1.42 -12.66
CA GLY A 13 -2.96 2.43 -12.57
C GLY A 13 -2.16 2.31 -11.28
N GLY A 14 -2.82 2.09 -10.14
CA GLY A 14 -2.18 1.89 -8.85
C GLY A 14 -1.32 0.63 -8.80
N ILE A 15 -1.81 -0.50 -9.34
CA ILE A 15 -1.05 -1.74 -9.45
C ILE A 15 0.18 -1.54 -10.34
N LEU A 16 0.01 -0.95 -11.52
CA LEU A 16 1.12 -0.68 -12.43
C LEU A 16 2.16 0.24 -11.79
N ALA A 17 1.73 1.31 -11.12
CA ALA A 17 2.63 2.21 -10.40
C ALA A 17 3.41 1.45 -9.31
N ALA A 18 2.73 0.64 -8.49
CA ALA A 18 3.39 -0.14 -7.45
C ALA A 18 4.42 -1.14 -8.00
N LEU A 19 4.11 -1.82 -9.11
CA LEU A 19 5.05 -2.72 -9.78
C LEU A 19 6.28 -1.99 -10.30
N LEU A 20 6.07 -0.89 -11.03
CA LEU A 20 7.17 -0.10 -11.59
C LEU A 20 8.03 0.54 -10.50
N THR A 21 7.42 1.06 -9.43
CA THR A 21 8.15 1.62 -8.29
C THR A 21 8.93 0.53 -7.56
N SER A 22 8.35 -0.65 -7.32
CA SER A 22 9.05 -1.77 -6.67
C SER A 22 10.31 -2.17 -7.43
N VAL A 23 10.18 -2.39 -8.74
CA VAL A 23 11.32 -2.75 -9.60
C VAL A 23 12.31 -1.59 -9.70
N GLY A 24 11.83 -0.37 -9.90
CA GLY A 24 12.66 0.83 -10.00
C GLY A 24 13.50 1.08 -8.74
N LEU A 25 12.92 0.89 -7.55
CA LEU A 25 13.63 1.04 -6.29
C LEU A 25 14.74 -0.01 -6.12
N VAL A 26 14.47 -1.28 -6.44
CA VAL A 26 15.50 -2.33 -6.40
C VAL A 26 16.65 -2.03 -7.35
N GLN A 27 16.37 -1.49 -8.53
CA GLN A 27 17.41 -1.13 -9.50
C GLN A 27 18.19 0.13 -9.12
N LEU A 28 17.54 1.11 -8.48
CA LEU A 28 18.18 2.37 -8.07
C LEU A 28 19.01 2.20 -6.78
N PHE A 29 18.59 1.29 -5.89
CA PHE A 29 19.23 1.04 -4.60
C PHE A 29 19.59 -0.45 -4.40
N PRO A 30 20.41 -1.04 -5.28
CA PRO A 30 20.70 -2.47 -5.27
C PRO A 30 21.42 -2.94 -4.01
N GLU A 31 22.22 -2.08 -3.37
CA GLU A 31 22.93 -2.39 -2.12
C GLU A 31 21.98 -2.42 -0.91
N ALA A 32 21.09 -1.42 -0.81
CA ALA A 32 20.14 -1.31 0.30
C ALA A 32 18.99 -2.32 0.20
N LEU A 33 18.62 -2.69 -1.03
CA LEU A 33 17.57 -3.65 -1.34
C LEU A 33 18.12 -4.96 -1.90
N ALA A 34 19.41 -5.24 -1.70
CA ALA A 34 20.05 -6.52 -2.01
C ALA A 34 19.26 -7.74 -1.50
N PRO A 35 18.51 -7.63 -0.37
CA PRO A 35 17.49 -8.58 0.06
C PRO A 35 16.36 -8.94 -0.93
N VAL A 36 16.18 -8.24 -2.03
CA VAL A 36 15.07 -8.46 -2.96
C VAL A 36 15.63 -8.60 -4.36
N GLY A 37 15.64 -9.81 -4.92
CA GLY A 37 16.06 -10.04 -6.29
C GLY A 37 15.08 -9.43 -7.30
N GLY A 38 15.51 -9.24 -8.56
CA GLY A 38 14.69 -8.59 -9.59
C GLY A 38 13.32 -9.26 -9.84
N VAL A 39 13.25 -10.60 -9.80
CA VAL A 39 11.97 -11.35 -9.93
C VAL A 39 11.10 -11.20 -8.68
N GLN A 40 11.72 -11.15 -7.50
CA GLN A 40 11.06 -10.96 -6.22
C GLN A 40 10.44 -9.55 -6.12
N ALA A 41 11.05 -8.55 -6.74
CA ALA A 41 10.54 -7.18 -6.78
C ALA A 41 9.15 -7.10 -7.44
N TRP A 42 8.90 -7.86 -8.51
CA TRP A 42 7.58 -7.92 -9.15
C TRP A 42 6.53 -8.55 -8.23
N GLY A 43 6.85 -9.69 -7.62
CA GLY A 43 5.94 -10.37 -6.69
C GLY A 43 5.64 -9.52 -5.46
N LEU A 44 6.66 -8.84 -4.93
CA LEU A 44 6.52 -7.93 -3.80
C LEU A 44 5.66 -6.71 -4.14
N GLY A 45 5.88 -6.09 -5.31
CA GLY A 45 5.09 -4.96 -5.77
C GLY A 45 3.61 -5.32 -5.91
N LEU A 46 3.30 -6.51 -6.45
CA LEU A 46 1.93 -7.00 -6.57
C LEU A 46 1.29 -7.26 -5.20
N LEU A 47 2.03 -7.91 -4.30
CA LEU A 47 1.58 -8.22 -2.94
C LEU A 47 1.23 -6.93 -2.18
N LEU A 48 2.15 -5.96 -2.17
CA LEU A 48 1.95 -4.69 -1.47
C LEU A 48 0.84 -3.85 -2.11
N ALA A 49 0.69 -3.88 -3.43
CA ALA A 49 -0.44 -3.23 -4.09
C ALA A 49 -1.79 -3.80 -3.60
N GLY A 50 -1.90 -5.13 -3.54
CA GLY A 50 -3.12 -5.80 -3.05
C GLY A 50 -3.42 -5.45 -1.58
N VAL A 51 -2.39 -5.50 -0.74
CA VAL A 51 -2.52 -5.18 0.70
C VAL A 51 -2.87 -3.72 0.93
N SER A 52 -2.29 -2.80 0.16
CA SER A 52 -2.63 -1.37 0.21
C SER A 52 -4.10 -1.13 -0.13
N VAL A 53 -4.64 -1.81 -1.14
CA VAL A 53 -6.07 -1.72 -1.50
C VAL A 53 -6.95 -2.26 -0.38
N LEU A 54 -6.54 -3.36 0.27
CA LEU A 54 -7.26 -3.90 1.43
C LEU A 54 -7.25 -2.93 2.62
N GLY A 55 -6.13 -2.23 2.86
CA GLY A 55 -6.04 -1.21 3.91
C GLY A 55 -7.05 -0.06 3.70
N ASP A 56 -7.07 0.52 2.50
CA ASP A 56 -8.02 1.58 2.12
C ASP A 56 -9.49 1.11 2.15
N LEU A 57 -9.75 -0.18 1.85
CA LEU A 57 -11.07 -0.77 2.05
C LEU A 57 -11.43 -0.94 3.53
N GLY A 58 -10.50 -1.41 4.36
CA GLY A 58 -10.70 -1.55 5.80
C GLY A 58 -10.99 -0.20 6.45
N GLU A 59 -10.25 0.82 6.07
CA GLU A 59 -10.45 2.20 6.51
C GLU A 59 -11.80 2.76 6.08
N SER A 60 -12.19 2.52 4.83
CA SER A 60 -13.54 2.85 4.33
C SER A 60 -14.65 2.17 5.15
N VAL A 61 -14.46 0.93 5.62
CA VAL A 61 -15.43 0.23 6.48
C VAL A 61 -15.49 0.87 7.87
N VAL A 62 -14.34 1.14 8.48
CA VAL A 62 -14.27 1.79 9.81
C VAL A 62 -14.95 3.16 9.81
N LYS A 63 -14.70 3.98 8.78
CA LYS A 63 -15.35 5.29 8.63
C LYS A 63 -16.88 5.15 8.57
N ARG A 64 -17.39 4.15 7.86
CA ARG A 64 -18.84 3.90 7.74
C ARG A 64 -19.47 3.45 9.04
N ASP A 65 -18.80 2.59 9.80
CA ASP A 65 -19.28 2.17 11.11
C ASP A 65 -19.33 3.33 12.10
N ALA A 66 -18.30 4.19 12.07
CA ALA A 66 -18.25 5.43 12.85
C ALA A 66 -19.26 6.51 12.40
N ARG A 67 -20.02 6.28 11.31
CA ARG A 67 -20.89 7.27 10.65
C ARG A 67 -20.16 8.58 10.27
N MET A 68 -18.86 8.47 10.01
CA MET A 68 -17.98 9.58 9.63
C MET A 68 -17.56 9.42 8.17
N GLN A 69 -17.34 10.54 7.48
CA GLN A 69 -16.92 10.52 6.07
C GLN A 69 -15.40 10.70 5.92
N ASP A 70 -14.79 11.48 6.80
CA ASP A 70 -13.34 11.65 6.92
C ASP A 70 -12.89 11.23 8.31
N SER A 71 -11.68 10.67 8.41
CA SER A 71 -11.09 10.29 9.70
C SER A 71 -10.67 11.50 10.56
N GLY A 72 -10.68 12.71 9.97
CA GLY A 72 -10.43 13.97 10.64
C GLY A 72 -10.03 15.08 9.67
N ARG A 73 -9.64 16.25 10.21
CA ARG A 73 -9.04 17.37 9.46
C ARG A 73 -7.62 17.62 9.94
N PHE A 74 -6.78 16.60 9.83
CA PHE A 74 -5.40 16.68 10.33
C PHE A 74 -4.53 17.54 9.40
N LEU A 75 -4.68 17.38 8.08
CA LEU A 75 -3.96 18.17 7.08
C LEU A 75 -4.93 18.82 6.08
N PRO A 76 -4.89 20.14 5.90
CA PRO A 76 -5.75 20.83 4.94
C PRO A 76 -5.46 20.32 3.51
N GLY A 77 -6.48 19.76 2.86
CA GLY A 77 -6.40 19.22 1.50
C GLY A 77 -6.05 17.75 1.39
N ILE A 78 -5.46 17.14 2.43
CA ILE A 78 -4.99 15.74 2.39
C ILE A 78 -5.92 14.79 3.18
N GLY A 79 -6.63 15.31 4.19
CA GLY A 79 -7.62 14.54 4.96
C GLY A 79 -7.21 14.32 6.40
N GLY A 80 -7.69 13.22 6.99
CA GLY A 80 -7.37 12.85 8.36
C GLY A 80 -6.09 12.03 8.45
N ALA A 81 -5.56 11.89 9.67
CA ALA A 81 -4.32 11.15 9.89
C ALA A 81 -4.47 9.66 9.55
N LEU A 82 -5.66 9.08 9.68
CA LEU A 82 -5.90 7.68 9.36
C LEU A 82 -5.90 7.45 7.84
N ASP A 83 -6.46 8.38 7.06
CA ASP A 83 -6.46 8.36 5.58
C ASP A 83 -5.03 8.38 5.00
N LEU A 84 -4.03 8.79 5.79
CA LEU A 84 -2.61 8.84 5.38
C LEU A 84 -1.85 7.55 5.65
N VAL A 85 -2.22 6.84 6.72
CA VAL A 85 -1.44 5.71 7.25
C VAL A 85 -2.14 4.38 7.05
N ASP A 86 -3.41 4.35 6.66
CA ASP A 86 -4.20 3.14 6.48
C ASP A 86 -3.51 2.10 5.57
N SER A 87 -3.10 2.49 4.38
CA SER A 87 -2.38 1.65 3.43
C SER A 87 -1.01 1.20 3.99
N LEU A 88 -0.31 2.07 4.71
CA LEU A 88 0.98 1.77 5.33
C LEU A 88 0.85 0.79 6.50
N LEU A 89 -0.20 0.93 7.32
CA LEU A 89 -0.47 0.09 8.48
C LEU A 89 -0.64 -1.38 8.08
N PHE A 90 -1.20 -1.64 6.91
CA PHE A 90 -1.33 -2.99 6.37
C PHE A 90 -0.09 -3.43 5.57
N SER A 91 0.51 -2.52 4.80
CA SER A 91 1.65 -2.87 3.93
C SER A 91 2.94 -3.15 4.69
N LEU A 92 3.23 -2.40 5.77
CA LEU A 92 4.48 -2.54 6.53
C LEU A 92 4.62 -3.91 7.21
N PRO A 93 3.62 -4.44 7.96
CA PRO A 93 3.74 -5.77 8.55
C PRO A 93 3.89 -6.88 7.51
N VAL A 94 3.21 -6.74 6.35
CA VAL A 94 3.34 -7.73 5.27
C VAL A 94 4.71 -7.68 4.63
N PHE A 95 5.25 -6.49 4.36
CA PHE A 95 6.61 -6.33 3.85
C PHE A 95 7.65 -6.92 4.82
N TYR A 96 7.53 -6.63 6.11
CA TYR A 96 8.44 -7.16 7.12
C TYR A 96 8.34 -8.69 7.24
N GLY A 97 7.13 -9.24 7.28
CA GLY A 97 6.91 -10.69 7.27
C GLY A 97 7.48 -11.37 6.03
N TYR A 98 7.38 -10.73 4.86
CA TYR A 98 7.98 -11.21 3.62
C TYR A 98 9.51 -11.31 3.73
N LEU A 99 10.18 -10.31 4.33
CA LEU A 99 11.63 -10.34 4.55
C LEU A 99 12.04 -11.48 5.49
N ILE A 100 11.29 -11.71 6.57
CA ILE A 100 11.51 -12.84 7.50
C ILE A 100 11.37 -14.17 6.78
N LEU A 101 10.29 -14.35 5.99
CA LEU A 101 10.04 -15.58 5.25
C LEU A 101 11.14 -15.90 4.23
N MET A 102 11.78 -14.87 3.68
CA MET A 102 12.93 -15.04 2.80
C MET A 102 14.28 -15.12 3.52
N GLY A 103 14.28 -15.14 4.86
CA GLY A 103 15.48 -15.29 5.69
C GLY A 103 16.44 -14.12 5.57
N ARG A 104 15.91 -12.90 5.35
CA ARG A 104 16.73 -11.70 5.09
C ARG A 104 16.73 -10.69 6.24
N VAL A 105 16.03 -11.05 7.31
CA VAL A 105 16.03 -10.47 8.67
C VAL A 105 15.95 -11.64 9.63
#